data_AF-A0A958SXN5-F1
#
_entry.id   AF-A0A958SXN5-F1
#
_cell.length_a   1.000
_cell.length_b   1.000
_cell.length_c   1.000
_cell.angle_alpha   90.00
_cell.angle_beta   90.00
_cell.angle_gamma   90.00
#
_symmetry.space_group_name_H-M   'P 1'
#
loop_
_entity.id
_entity.type
_entity.pdbx_description
1 polymer ?
#
loop_
_entity_poly.entity_id
_entity_poly.type
_entity_poly.pdbx_seq_one_letter_code
_entity_poly.pdbx_strand_id
1 'polypeptide(L)'
;MKKLVAEFIGTFWLVLGGCGSAVLAAGVPELGIGFAGVALAFGLTVLTGAYALGHISGAHFNPAVSVGLWVGGRFDGKELPGYIIAQVLGGIAAAGVLYMIASGNDSFDVSAGFAANGYGEHSPLGYNMNSALITEIVMTFM
;
A
#
# COMPACT_ATOMS: atom_id res chain seq x y z
N MET A 1 3.97 21.84 -4.33
CA MET A 1 5.15 20.93 -4.42
C MET A 1 5.44 20.17 -3.15
N LYS A 2 5.71 20.81 -1.99
CA LYS A 2 6.04 20.09 -0.73
C LYS A 2 5.02 19.00 -0.34
N LYS A 3 3.72 19.29 -0.41
CA LYS A 3 2.63 18.32 -0.18
C LYS A 3 2.74 17.08 -1.06
N LEU A 4 2.96 17.27 -2.37
CA LEU A 4 3.05 16.18 -3.34
C LEU A 4 4.28 15.29 -3.09
N VAL A 5 5.41 15.90 -2.71
CA VAL A 5 6.61 15.14 -2.33
C VAL A 5 6.38 14.32 -1.06
N ALA A 6 5.69 14.89 -0.07
CA ALA A 6 5.31 14.16 1.14
C ALA A 6 4.38 12.97 0.82
N GLU A 7 3.38 13.15 -0.04
CA GLU A 7 2.52 12.05 -0.48
C GLU A 7 3.27 10.97 -1.27
N PHE A 8 4.18 11.36 -2.17
CA PHE A 8 5.04 10.42 -2.89
C PHE A 8 5.89 9.59 -1.93
N ILE A 9 6.58 10.22 -0.98
CA ILE A 9 7.45 9.54 0.00
C ILE A 9 6.63 8.64 0.91
N GLY A 10 5.47 9.11 1.38
CA GLY A 10 4.62 8.33 2.26
C GLY A 10 4.02 7.09 1.58
N THR A 11 3.53 7.21 0.33
CA THR A 11 3.06 6.03 -0.41
C THR A 11 4.21 5.12 -0.82
N PHE A 12 5.39 5.67 -1.14
CA PHE A 12 6.60 4.88 -1.33
C PHE A 12 6.90 4.04 -0.06
N TRP A 13 6.86 4.66 1.12
CA TRP A 13 7.10 3.98 2.39
C TRP A 13 6.05 2.90 2.67
N LEU A 14 4.78 3.20 2.40
CA LEU A 14 3.68 2.26 2.55
C LEU A 14 3.88 1.00 1.70
N VAL A 15 4.16 1.18 0.40
CA VAL A 15 4.33 0.04 -0.53
C VAL A 15 5.63 -0.71 -0.23
N LEU A 16 6.74 -0.02 0.00
CA LEU A 16 8.02 -0.67 0.27
C LEU A 16 7.97 -1.48 1.59
N GLY A 17 7.41 -0.90 2.66
CA GLY A 17 7.33 -1.58 3.95
C GLY A 17 6.26 -2.66 3.97
N GLY A 18 5.04 -2.36 3.52
CA GLY A 18 3.92 -3.30 3.50
C GLY A 18 4.17 -4.48 2.55
N CYS A 19 4.24 -4.21 1.24
CA CYS A 19 4.48 -5.25 0.24
C CYS A 19 5.86 -5.90 0.42
N GLY A 20 6.88 -5.14 0.80
CA GLY A 20 8.21 -5.70 1.06
C GLY A 20 8.23 -6.69 2.21
N SER A 21 7.52 -6.42 3.30
CA SER A 21 7.39 -7.40 4.39
C SER A 21 6.71 -8.70 3.94
N ALA A 22 5.70 -8.59 3.06
CA ALA A 22 5.00 -9.73 2.50
C ALA A 22 5.91 -10.57 1.58
N VAL A 23 6.61 -9.91 0.66
CA VAL A 23 7.47 -10.58 -0.33
C VAL A 23 8.74 -11.16 0.31
N LEU A 24 9.35 -10.46 1.27
CA LEU A 24 10.68 -10.78 1.76
C LEU A 24 10.69 -11.59 3.06
N ALA A 25 9.62 -11.52 3.88
CA ALA A 25 9.64 -12.04 5.24
C ALA A 25 8.43 -12.89 5.65
N ALA A 26 7.29 -12.83 4.94
CA ALA A 26 6.08 -13.53 5.39
C ALA A 26 6.20 -15.05 5.38
N GLY A 27 6.84 -15.61 4.35
CA GLY A 27 6.96 -17.05 4.11
C GLY A 27 8.29 -17.69 4.52
N VAL A 28 9.12 -17.02 5.33
CA VAL A 28 10.41 -17.58 5.76
C VAL A 28 10.15 -18.85 6.61
N PRO A 29 10.80 -19.99 6.31
CA PRO A 29 10.60 -21.22 7.07
C PRO A 29 10.87 -21.03 8.57
N GLU A 30 9.94 -21.50 9.41
CA GLU A 30 9.98 -21.44 10.89
C GLU A 30 10.01 -20.04 11.55
N LEU A 31 10.36 -18.98 10.81
CA LEU A 31 10.60 -17.63 11.34
C LEU A 31 9.80 -16.53 10.62
N GLY A 32 8.99 -16.90 9.63
CA GLY A 32 8.22 -15.97 8.84
C GLY A 32 7.23 -15.15 9.67
N ILE A 33 7.03 -13.90 9.26
CA ILE A 33 6.18 -12.97 10.00
C ILE A 33 4.67 -13.24 9.81
N GLY A 34 4.31 -14.06 8.81
CA GLY A 34 2.93 -14.40 8.47
C GLY A 34 2.03 -13.20 8.18
N PHE A 35 0.71 -13.43 8.11
CA PHE A 35 -0.26 -12.35 7.82
C PHE A 35 -0.32 -11.29 8.92
N ALA A 36 -0.17 -11.69 10.19
CA ALA A 36 -0.21 -10.74 11.31
C ALA A 36 0.96 -9.74 11.26
N GLY A 37 2.17 -10.21 10.95
CA GLY A 37 3.33 -9.34 10.79
C GLY A 37 3.23 -8.42 9.59
N VAL A 38 2.69 -8.90 8.46
CA VAL A 38 2.42 -8.07 7.28
C VAL A 38 1.40 -6.98 7.61
N ALA A 39 0.29 -7.32 8.27
CA ALA A 39 -0.70 -6.34 8.71
C ALA A 39 -0.11 -5.28 9.63
N LEU A 40 0.75 -5.69 10.58
CA LEU A 40 1.48 -4.77 11.45
C LEU A 40 2.42 -3.85 10.64
N ALA A 41 3.16 -4.38 9.67
CA ALA A 41 4.04 -3.59 8.82
C ALA A 41 3.26 -2.51 8.04
N PHE A 42 2.15 -2.87 7.39
CA PHE A 42 1.28 -1.90 6.72
C PHE A 42 0.79 -0.82 7.69
N GLY A 43 0.25 -1.19 8.86
CA GLY A 43 -0.20 -0.24 9.87
C GLY A 43 0.91 0.71 10.36
N LEU A 44 2.11 0.17 10.60
CA LEU A 44 3.25 0.97 11.04
C LEU A 44 3.77 1.92 9.97
N THR A 45 3.74 1.55 8.68
CA THR A 45 4.14 2.48 7.62
C THR A 45 3.24 3.71 7.57
N VAL A 46 1.92 3.53 7.72
CA VAL A 46 0.96 4.63 7.80
C VAL A 46 1.19 5.45 9.07
N LEU A 47 1.30 4.80 10.24
CA LEU A 47 1.51 5.48 11.53
C LEU A 47 2.77 6.35 11.50
N THR A 48 3.90 5.77 11.09
CA THR A 48 5.20 6.47 11.07
C THR A 48 5.23 7.55 9.99
N GLY A 49 4.70 7.28 8.80
CA GLY A 49 4.56 8.26 7.73
C GLY A 49 3.67 9.44 8.15
N ALA A 50 2.56 9.19 8.85
CA ALA A 50 1.66 10.22 9.31
C ALA A 50 2.31 11.12 10.37
N TYR A 51 3.06 10.56 11.33
CA TYR A 51 3.82 11.37 12.28
C TYR A 51 4.91 12.21 11.61
N ALA A 52 5.59 11.66 10.60
CA ALA A 52 6.72 12.33 9.95
C ALA A 52 6.29 13.39 8.91
N LEU A 53 5.19 13.16 8.19
CA LEU A 53 4.82 13.94 7.00
C LEU A 53 3.39 14.50 7.06
N GLY A 54 2.57 14.08 8.03
CA GLY A 54 1.16 14.50 8.14
C GLY A 54 0.99 16.00 8.29
N HIS A 55 1.88 16.67 9.04
CA HIS A 55 1.87 18.13 9.16
C HIS A 55 2.24 18.87 7.86
N ILE A 56 2.69 18.17 6.81
CA ILE A 56 3.01 18.73 5.49
C ILE A 56 1.82 18.57 4.53
N SER A 57 1.32 17.34 4.35
CA SER A 57 0.33 17.01 3.32
C SER A 57 -1.04 16.58 3.85
N GLY A 58 -1.17 16.29 5.14
CA GLY A 58 -2.31 15.55 5.69
C GLY A 58 -2.12 14.04 5.71
N ALA A 59 -1.02 13.52 5.13
CA ALA A 59 -0.65 12.10 5.12
C ALA A 59 -1.77 11.17 4.62
N HIS A 60 -2.26 11.42 3.40
CA HIS A 60 -3.30 10.55 2.85
C HIS A 60 -2.69 9.21 2.42
N PHE A 61 -1.59 9.27 1.69
CA PHE A 61 -0.81 8.16 1.13
C PHE A 61 -1.61 7.13 0.30
N ASN A 62 -2.88 7.43 0.03
CA ASN A 62 -3.86 6.54 -0.55
C ASN A 62 -4.90 7.37 -1.35
N PRO A 63 -5.14 7.02 -2.62
CA PRO A 63 -6.17 7.67 -3.44
C PRO A 63 -7.57 7.62 -2.82
N ALA A 64 -7.99 6.48 -2.26
CA ALA A 64 -9.31 6.31 -1.65
C ALA A 64 -9.49 7.22 -0.43
N VAL A 65 -8.44 7.41 0.39
CA VAL A 65 -8.44 8.36 1.51
C VAL A 65 -8.59 9.80 1.00
N SER A 66 -7.84 10.15 -0.05
CA SER A 66 -7.94 11.50 -0.65
C SER A 66 -9.33 11.79 -1.21
N VAL A 67 -9.94 10.81 -1.87
CA VAL A 67 -11.33 10.90 -2.36
C VAL A 67 -12.31 10.98 -1.21
N GLY A 68 -12.17 10.13 -0.18
CA GLY A 68 -13.04 10.12 1.00
C GLY A 68 -13.02 11.45 1.75
N LEU A 69 -11.83 12.05 1.93
CA LEU A 69 -11.70 13.36 2.56
C LEU A 69 -12.28 14.48 1.69
N TRP A 70 -12.17 14.39 0.36
CA TRP A 70 -12.82 15.33 -0.55
C TRP A 70 -14.34 15.24 -0.47
N VAL A 71 -14.91 14.04 -0.57
CA VAL A 71 -16.35 13.79 -0.43
C VAL A 71 -16.85 14.23 0.95
N GLY A 72 -16.06 14.02 1.99
CA GLY A 72 -16.34 14.46 3.35
C GLY A 72 -16.14 15.96 3.60
N GLY A 73 -15.79 16.76 2.58
CA GLY A 73 -15.60 18.22 2.70
C GLY A 73 -14.36 18.66 3.47
N ARG A 74 -13.37 17.77 3.62
CA ARG A 74 -12.12 17.99 4.38
C ARG A 74 -10.89 18.22 3.51
N PHE A 75 -11.03 18.16 2.19
CA PHE A 75 -9.93 18.31 1.24
C PHE A 75 -10.36 19.04 -0.03
N ASP A 76 -9.51 19.94 -0.56
CA ASP A 76 -9.80 20.69 -1.77
C ASP A 76 -9.72 19.78 -3.00
N GLY A 77 -10.84 19.63 -3.71
CA GLY A 77 -10.93 18.82 -4.92
C GLY A 77 -9.97 19.24 -6.04
N LYS A 78 -9.46 20.48 -6.02
CA LYS A 78 -8.43 20.94 -6.97
C LYS A 78 -7.06 20.29 -6.73
N GLU A 79 -6.75 19.90 -5.49
CA GLU A 79 -5.49 19.24 -5.14
C GLU A 79 -5.53 17.73 -5.41
N LEU A 80 -6.73 17.14 -5.52
CA LEU A 80 -6.97 15.69 -5.61
C LEU A 80 -6.22 14.99 -6.75
N PRO A 81 -6.24 15.45 -8.02
CA PRO A 81 -5.49 14.79 -9.08
C PRO A 81 -3.98 14.73 -8.80
N GLY A 82 -3.43 15.81 -8.22
CA GLY A 82 -2.01 15.89 -7.89
C GLY A 82 -1.61 14.89 -6.80
N TYR A 83 -2.44 14.73 -5.78
CA TYR A 83 -2.22 13.74 -4.71
C TYR A 83 -2.23 12.32 -5.26
N ILE A 84 -3.24 11.97 -6.06
CA ILE A 84 -3.37 10.62 -6.64
C ILE A 84 -2.16 10.30 -7.52
N ILE A 85 -1.73 11.24 -8.38
CA ILE A 85 -0.54 11.04 -9.23
C ILE A 85 0.70 10.83 -8.37
N ALA A 86 0.92 11.66 -7.35
CA ALA A 86 2.08 11.53 -6.47
C ALA A 86 2.10 10.19 -5.72
N GLN A 87 0.96 9.75 -5.21
CA GLN A 87 0.80 8.48 -4.50
C GLN A 87 1.08 7.29 -5.43
N VAL A 88 0.48 7.27 -6.62
CA VAL A 88 0.68 6.20 -7.61
C VAL A 88 2.14 6.12 -8.05
N LEU A 89 2.78 7.26 -8.35
CA LEU A 89 4.20 7.28 -8.71
C LEU A 89 5.09 6.82 -7.55
N GLY A 90 4.76 7.20 -6.31
CA GLY A 90 5.48 6.74 -5.11
C GLY A 90 5.39 5.22 -4.94
N GLY A 91 4.19 4.67 -5.10
CA GLY A 91 3.96 3.22 -5.05
C GLY A 91 4.70 2.46 -6.16
N ILE A 92 4.67 2.96 -7.40
CA ILE A 92 5.42 2.36 -8.53
C ILE A 92 6.92 2.38 -8.25
N ALA A 93 7.46 3.50 -7.78
CA ALA A 93 8.88 3.61 -7.45
C ALA A 93 9.29 2.63 -6.33
N ALA A 94 8.45 2.48 -5.29
CA ALA A 94 8.68 1.52 -4.21
C ALA A 94 8.62 0.06 -4.70
N ALA A 95 7.64 -0.28 -5.54
CA ALA A 95 7.55 -1.59 -6.17
C ALA A 95 8.77 -1.90 -7.04
N GLY A 96 9.28 -0.91 -7.79
CA GLY A 96 10.51 -1.06 -8.57
C GLY A 96 11.75 -1.30 -7.70
N VAL A 97 11.89 -0.59 -6.57
CA VAL A 97 12.96 -0.84 -5.59
C VAL A 97 12.82 -2.23 -4.98
N LEU A 98 11.62 -2.61 -4.56
CA LEU A 98 11.35 -3.94 -4.01
C LEU A 98 11.67 -5.04 -5.02
N TYR A 99 11.32 -4.85 -6.29
CA TYR A 99 11.62 -5.80 -7.36
C TYR A 99 13.13 -6.00 -7.50
N MET A 100 13.91 -4.92 -7.56
CA MET A 100 15.37 -5.01 -7.62
C MET A 100 15.97 -5.74 -6.41
N ILE A 101 15.44 -5.52 -5.20
CA ILE A 101 15.87 -6.23 -3.99
C ILE A 101 15.52 -7.72 -4.08
N ALA A 102 14.27 -8.05 -4.40
CA ALA A 102 13.78 -9.43 -4.45
C ALA A 102 14.47 -10.24 -5.55
N SER A 103 14.74 -9.64 -6.71
CA SER A 103 15.51 -10.24 -7.81
C SER A 103 16.97 -10.54 -7.45
N GLY A 104 17.47 -10.08 -6.30
CA GLY A 104 18.77 -10.52 -5.78
C GLY A 104 18.76 -11.93 -5.17
N ASN A 105 17.59 -12.58 -5.08
CA ASN A 105 17.43 -13.96 -4.64
C ASN A 105 17.01 -14.85 -5.82
N ASP A 106 17.79 -15.89 -6.13
CA ASP A 106 17.53 -16.82 -7.25
C ASP A 106 16.19 -17.57 -7.13
N SER A 107 15.62 -17.64 -5.92
CA SER A 107 14.31 -18.27 -5.67
C SER A 107 13.13 -17.33 -5.89
N PHE A 108 13.38 -16.05 -6.19
CA PHE A 108 12.31 -15.08 -6.41
C PHE A 108 11.61 -15.34 -7.74
N ASP A 109 10.30 -15.55 -7.67
CA ASP A 109 9.42 -15.64 -8.82
C ASP A 109 8.35 -14.54 -8.75
N VAL A 110 8.44 -13.58 -9.67
CA VAL A 110 7.45 -12.49 -9.77
C VAL A 110 6.06 -13.00 -10.13
N SER A 111 5.97 -14.16 -10.81
CA SER A 111 4.69 -14.78 -11.18
C SER A 111 3.92 -15.33 -9.98
N ALA A 112 4.57 -15.48 -8.82
CA ALA A 112 3.93 -15.78 -7.54
C ALA A 112 3.07 -14.63 -6.99
N GLY A 113 2.89 -13.56 -7.76
CA GLY A 113 1.92 -12.48 -7.52
C GLY A 113 2.53 -11.22 -6.92
N PHE A 114 3.75 -11.26 -6.38
CA PHE A 114 4.48 -10.08 -5.90
C PHE A 114 3.65 -9.17 -4.97
N ALA A 115 2.93 -9.80 -4.02
CA ALA A 115 2.00 -9.15 -3.08
C ALA A 115 0.86 -8.34 -3.75
N ALA A 116 0.50 -8.67 -4.99
CA ALA A 116 -0.67 -8.10 -5.64
C ALA A 116 -1.98 -8.59 -5.00
N ASN A 117 -2.98 -7.72 -5.01
CA ASN A 117 -4.34 -8.04 -4.60
C ASN A 117 -5.06 -8.84 -5.71
N GLY A 118 -6.00 -9.72 -5.33
CA GLY A 118 -6.74 -10.54 -6.29
C GLY A 118 -8.04 -11.11 -5.72
N TYR A 119 -8.92 -11.53 -6.62
CA TYR A 119 -10.20 -12.19 -6.32
C TYR A 119 -10.36 -13.45 -7.20
N GLY A 120 -11.32 -14.31 -6.85
CA GLY A 120 -11.55 -15.57 -7.56
C GLY A 120 -10.32 -16.47 -7.53
N GLU A 121 -9.86 -16.90 -8.70
CA GLU A 121 -8.65 -17.72 -8.86
C GLU A 121 -7.37 -17.02 -8.37
N HIS A 122 -7.37 -15.69 -8.27
CA HIS A 122 -6.24 -14.90 -7.76
C HIS A 122 -6.40 -14.51 -6.28
N SER A 123 -7.48 -14.92 -5.61
CA SER A 123 -7.60 -14.75 -4.16
C SER A 123 -6.72 -15.78 -3.43
N PRO A 124 -5.92 -15.39 -2.42
CA PRO A 124 -5.08 -16.34 -1.67
C PRO A 124 -5.85 -17.53 -1.07
N LEU A 125 -7.13 -17.32 -0.76
CA LEU A 125 -8.01 -18.33 -0.17
C LEU A 125 -9.22 -18.66 -1.07
N GLY A 126 -9.17 -18.29 -2.35
CA GLY A 126 -10.21 -18.63 -3.33
C GLY A 126 -11.55 -17.91 -3.15
N TYR A 127 -11.59 -16.76 -2.49
CA TYR A 127 -12.82 -15.98 -2.34
C TYR A 127 -13.29 -15.40 -3.68
N ASN A 128 -14.57 -15.55 -4.00
CA ASN A 128 -15.15 -15.02 -5.24
C ASN A 128 -15.19 -13.47 -5.27
N MET A 129 -15.46 -12.91 -6.46
CA MET A 129 -15.51 -11.47 -6.68
C MET A 129 -16.50 -10.74 -5.76
N ASN A 130 -17.66 -11.35 -5.46
CA ASN A 130 -18.65 -10.73 -4.58
C ASN A 130 -18.13 -10.60 -3.15
N SER A 131 -17.42 -11.61 -2.64
CA SER A 131 -16.82 -11.58 -1.31
C SER A 131 -15.73 -10.51 -1.23
N ALA A 132 -14.88 -10.42 -2.26
CA ALA A 132 -13.86 -9.37 -2.38
C ALA A 132 -14.51 -7.96 -2.40
N LEU A 133 -15.56 -7.77 -3.18
CA LEU A 133 -16.28 -6.49 -3.25
C LEU A 133 -16.84 -6.08 -1.88
N ILE A 134 -17.47 -7.02 -1.16
CA ILE A 134 -18.07 -6.74 0.15
C ILE A 134 -16.99 -6.31 1.15
N THR A 135 -15.89 -7.07 1.26
CA THR A 135 -14.84 -6.74 2.23
C THR A 135 -14.14 -5.43 1.90
N GLU A 136 -13.81 -5.17 0.63
CA GLU A 136 -13.12 -3.94 0.23
C GLU A 136 -13.98 -2.69 0.43
N ILE A 137 -15.28 -2.77 0.13
CA ILE A 137 -16.21 -1.65 0.38
C ILE A 137 -16.34 -1.38 1.88
N VAL A 138 -16.59 -2.43 2.67
CA VAL A 138 -16.83 -2.27 4.12
C VAL A 138 -15.58 -1.78 4.83
N MET A 139 -14.42 -2.38 4.55
CA MET A 139 -13.18 -2.03 5.25
C MET A 139 -12.61 -0.67 4.82
N THR A 140 -12.87 -0.22 3.58
CA THR A 140 -12.47 1.13 3.15
C THR A 140 -13.37 2.22 3.74
N PHE A 141 -14.62 1.87 4.09
CA PHE A 141 -15.56 2.79 4.72
C PHE A 141 -15.27 3.04 6.21
N MET A 142 -14.79 2.01 6.93
CA MET A 142 -14.47 2.06 8.36
C MET A 142 -13.26 2.94 8.67
#